data_AF-A0A0F8YIR3-F1
#
_entry.id   AF-A0A0F8YIR3-F1
#
_cell.length_a   1.000
_cell.length_b   1.000
_cell.length_c   1.000
_cell.angle_alpha   90.00
_cell.angle_beta   90.00
_cell.angle_gamma   90.00
#
_symmetry.space_group_name_H-M   'P 1'
#
loop_
_entity.id
_entity.type
_entity.pdbx_description
1 polymer ?
#
loop_
_entity_poly.entity_id
_entity_poly.type
_entity_poly.pdbx_seq_one_letter_code
_entity_poly.pdbx_strand_id
1 'polypeptide(L)'
;MGTNWYTDSRQAIEQLYGDDADMFCDILAATSPRKQVKVNWNIAQNIYEQYKHNGYIDCQGLMGSHIPNVLRALFREPLHGYKVPAFAANLKGDMNRVTIDLWVLRYFGLKQNRIRRKEYYRLEKAIQLLAKHRGMKPAE
;
A
#
# COMPACT_ATOMS: atom_id res chain seq x y z
N MET A 1 -2.43 17.28 -10.69
CA MET A 1 -3.05 16.23 -9.86
C MET A 1 -2.01 15.83 -8.82
N GLY A 2 -2.26 15.83 -7.50
CA GLY A 2 -1.28 15.13 -6.65
C GLY A 2 -1.34 15.27 -5.13
N THR A 3 -1.65 16.43 -4.55
CA THR A 3 -1.38 16.61 -3.11
C THR A 3 -2.36 15.87 -2.19
N ASN A 4 -3.60 15.68 -2.64
CA ASN A 4 -4.66 15.11 -1.80
C ASN A 4 -4.98 13.65 -2.13
N TRP A 5 -4.18 12.97 -2.96
CA TRP A 5 -4.54 11.63 -3.46
C TRP A 5 -4.83 10.64 -2.31
N TYR A 6 -3.99 10.59 -1.28
CA TYR A 6 -4.22 9.71 -0.13
C TYR A 6 -5.45 10.12 0.69
N THR A 7 -5.64 11.42 0.91
CA THR A 7 -6.79 11.96 1.65
C THR A 7 -8.10 11.66 0.92
N ASP A 8 -8.16 11.97 -0.38
CA ASP A 8 -9.32 11.73 -1.23
C ASP A 8 -9.63 10.23 -1.34
N SER A 9 -8.58 9.41 -1.49
CA SER A 9 -8.73 7.95 -1.52
C SER A 9 -9.24 7.40 -0.19
N ARG A 10 -8.74 7.90 0.94
CA ARG A 10 -9.19 7.50 2.27
C ARG A 10 -10.66 7.83 2.47
N GLN A 11 -11.06 9.06 2.15
CA GLN A 11 -12.45 9.48 2.27
C GLN A 11 -13.40 8.61 1.42
N ALA A 12 -13.02 8.31 0.18
CA ALA A 12 -13.80 7.42 -0.68
C ALA A 12 -13.90 5.99 -0.10
N ILE A 13 -12.81 5.45 0.44
CA ILE A 13 -12.79 4.12 1.04
C ILE A 13 -13.67 4.08 2.31
N GLU A 14 -13.62 5.11 3.17
CA GLU A 14 -14.48 5.21 4.36
C GLU A 14 -15.97 5.27 3.98
N GLN A 15 -16.31 6.01 2.94
CA GLN A 15 -17.70 6.10 2.44
C GLN A 15 -18.23 4.75 1.93
N LEU A 16 -17.37 3.94 1.30
CA LEU A 16 -17.77 2.66 0.71
C LEU A 16 -17.79 1.52 1.74
N TYR A 17 -16.84 1.50 2.67
CA TYR A 17 -16.57 0.32 3.50
C TYR A 17 -16.77 0.54 5.00
N GLY A 18 -16.98 1.79 5.47
CA GLY A 18 -17.25 2.09 6.88
C GLY A 18 -16.23 1.46 7.83
N ASP A 19 -16.69 0.62 8.75
CA ASP A 19 -15.85 -0.08 9.75
C ASP A 19 -14.80 -1.01 9.14
N ASP A 20 -14.97 -1.42 7.88
CA ASP A 20 -14.02 -2.26 7.16
C ASP A 20 -13.06 -1.45 6.27
N ALA A 21 -13.09 -0.11 6.31
CA ALA A 21 -12.21 0.75 5.53
C ALA A 21 -10.71 0.42 5.72
N ASP A 22 -10.30 0.14 6.95
CA ASP A 22 -8.92 -0.22 7.25
C ASP A 22 -8.53 -1.59 6.70
N MET A 23 -9.44 -2.57 6.76
CA MET A 23 -9.25 -3.88 6.13
C MET A 23 -9.12 -3.70 4.62
N PHE A 24 -9.98 -2.89 4.01
CA PHE A 24 -9.93 -2.63 2.57
C PHE A 24 -8.62 -1.95 2.16
N CYS A 25 -8.15 -0.96 2.92
CA CYS A 25 -6.82 -0.35 2.71
C CYS A 25 -5.70 -1.39 2.73
N ASP A 26 -5.75 -2.35 3.67
CA ASP A 26 -4.76 -3.42 3.77
C ASP A 26 -4.81 -4.39 2.58
N ILE A 27 -6.01 -4.77 2.13
CA ILE A 27 -6.20 -5.60 0.93
C ILE A 27 -5.65 -4.86 -0.29
N LEU A 28 -6.06 -3.61 -0.50
CA LEU A 28 -5.62 -2.77 -1.61
C LEU A 28 -4.09 -2.60 -1.64
N ALA A 29 -3.47 -2.49 -0.47
CA ALA A 29 -2.03 -2.42 -0.35
C ALA A 29 -1.35 -3.76 -0.67
N ALA A 30 -1.90 -4.88 -0.18
CA ALA A 30 -1.39 -6.22 -0.40
C ALA A 30 -1.43 -6.63 -1.89
N THR A 31 -2.44 -6.18 -2.64
CA THR A 31 -2.62 -6.48 -4.07
C THR A 31 -1.87 -5.51 -4.99
N SER A 32 -1.38 -4.38 -4.47
CA SER A 32 -0.74 -3.29 -5.22
C SER A 32 0.54 -3.62 -6.02
N PRO A 33 1.41 -4.57 -5.64
CA PRO A 33 2.69 -4.70 -6.32
C PRO A 33 2.53 -5.05 -7.81
N ARG A 34 3.11 -4.22 -8.68
CA ARG A 34 3.13 -4.37 -10.15
C ARG A 34 1.74 -4.35 -10.81
N LYS A 35 0.76 -3.68 -10.22
CA LYS A 35 -0.58 -3.49 -10.80
C LYS A 35 -0.83 -2.02 -11.12
N GLN A 36 -1.61 -1.78 -12.18
CA GLN A 36 -2.18 -0.44 -12.43
C GLN A 36 -3.28 -0.16 -11.40
N VAL A 37 -3.51 1.10 -11.05
CA VAL A 37 -4.46 1.51 -9.99
C VAL A 37 -5.84 0.89 -10.18
N LYS A 38 -6.45 1.04 -11.36
CA LYS A 38 -7.78 0.50 -11.67
C LYS A 38 -7.84 -1.04 -11.55
N VAL A 39 -6.80 -1.72 -12.03
CA VAL A 39 -6.71 -3.19 -11.95
C VAL A 39 -6.55 -3.63 -10.50
N ASN A 40 -5.74 -2.92 -9.73
CA ASN A 40 -5.55 -3.20 -8.31
C ASN A 40 -6.85 -3.04 -7.52
N TRP A 41 -7.58 -1.95 -7.77
CA TRP A 41 -8.88 -1.67 -7.16
C TRP A 41 -9.86 -2.81 -7.42
N ASN A 42 -10.03 -3.23 -8.67
CA ASN A 42 -10.96 -4.30 -9.04
C ASN A 42 -10.62 -5.62 -8.35
N ILE A 43 -9.33 -5.96 -8.24
CA ILE A 43 -8.89 -7.18 -7.53
C ILE A 43 -9.20 -7.07 -6.03
N ALA A 44 -8.85 -5.95 -5.40
CA ALA A 44 -9.09 -5.74 -3.97
C ALA A 44 -10.59 -5.77 -3.64
N GLN A 45 -11.42 -5.09 -4.44
CA GLN A 45 -12.87 -5.11 -4.32
C GLN A 45 -13.42 -6.52 -4.49
N ASN A 46 -13.02 -7.26 -5.52
CA ASN A 46 -13.49 -8.63 -5.73
C ASN A 46 -13.16 -9.56 -4.55
N ILE A 47 -11.94 -9.47 -4.01
CA ILE A 47 -11.52 -10.24 -2.83
C ILE A 47 -12.38 -9.90 -1.62
N TYR A 48 -12.54 -8.60 -1.34
CA TYR A 48 -13.31 -8.12 -0.20
C TYR A 48 -14.77 -8.56 -0.29
N GLU A 49 -15.43 -8.29 -1.41
CA GLU A 49 -16.87 -8.58 -1.59
C GLU A 49 -17.15 -10.07 -1.49
N GLN A 50 -16.35 -10.93 -2.12
CA GLN A 50 -16.53 -12.38 -2.02
C GLN A 50 -16.31 -12.87 -0.58
N TYR A 51 -15.25 -12.39 0.09
CA TYR A 51 -14.99 -12.77 1.48
C TYR A 51 -16.13 -12.34 2.41
N LYS A 52 -16.64 -11.11 2.27
CA LYS A 52 -17.75 -10.61 3.10
C LYS A 52 -19.07 -11.32 2.80
N HIS A 53 -19.30 -11.71 1.55
CA HIS A 53 -20.53 -12.36 1.13
C HIS A 53 -20.62 -13.83 1.57
N ASN A 54 -19.55 -14.62 1.39
CA ASN A 54 -19.60 -16.07 1.63
C ASN A 54 -18.31 -16.66 2.23
N GLY A 55 -17.36 -15.84 2.66
CA GLY A 55 -16.08 -16.29 3.20
C GLY A 55 -15.09 -16.82 2.16
N TYR A 56 -15.43 -16.78 0.87
CA TYR A 56 -14.53 -17.24 -0.19
C TYR A 56 -13.43 -16.22 -0.45
N ILE A 57 -12.19 -16.70 -0.56
CA ILE A 57 -11.00 -15.87 -0.79
C ILE A 57 -10.48 -16.11 -2.21
N ASP A 58 -10.89 -15.24 -3.13
CA ASP A 58 -10.49 -15.33 -4.53
C ASP A 58 -9.08 -14.80 -4.78
N CYS A 59 -8.10 -15.70 -4.82
CA CYS A 59 -6.71 -15.34 -5.10
C CYS A 59 -6.35 -15.35 -6.59
N GLN A 60 -7.31 -15.48 -7.51
CA GLN A 60 -7.02 -15.53 -8.94
C GLN A 60 -6.35 -14.23 -9.43
N GLY A 61 -5.31 -14.37 -10.26
CA GLY A 61 -4.55 -13.23 -10.79
C GLY A 61 -3.59 -12.56 -9.80
N LEU A 62 -3.48 -13.08 -8.57
CA LEU A 62 -2.43 -12.72 -7.63
C LEU A 62 -1.18 -13.57 -7.82
N MET A 63 -0.02 -12.93 -7.66
CA MET A 63 1.21 -13.68 -7.48
C MET A 63 1.18 -14.36 -6.11
N GLY A 64 1.63 -15.61 -6.02
CA GLY A 64 1.62 -16.36 -4.76
C GLY A 64 2.32 -15.65 -3.59
N SER A 65 3.33 -14.83 -3.88
CA SER A 65 4.01 -14.01 -2.87
C SER A 65 3.15 -12.90 -2.24
N HIS A 66 2.00 -12.55 -2.81
CA HIS A 66 1.09 -11.51 -2.30
C HIS A 66 -0.01 -12.11 -1.41
N ILE A 67 -0.37 -13.39 -1.63
CA ILE A 67 -1.44 -14.08 -0.92
C ILE A 67 -1.29 -13.98 0.61
N PRO A 68 -0.11 -14.18 1.22
CA PRO A 68 0.02 -14.08 2.68
C PRO A 68 -0.41 -12.73 3.25
N ASN A 69 -0.12 -11.62 2.56
CA ASN A 69 -0.54 -10.29 3.01
C ASN A 69 -2.02 -10.03 2.75
N VAL A 70 -2.62 -10.65 1.72
CA VAL A 70 -4.08 -10.61 1.52
C VAL A 70 -4.79 -11.33 2.67
N LEU A 71 -4.32 -12.53 3.04
CA LEU A 71 -4.87 -13.26 4.18
C LEU A 71 -4.73 -12.45 5.48
N ARG A 72 -3.56 -11.83 5.72
CA ARG A 72 -3.35 -10.94 6.88
C ARG A 72 -4.36 -9.80 6.91
N ALA A 73 -4.57 -9.14 5.78
CA ALA A 73 -5.55 -8.06 5.68
C ALA A 73 -6.96 -8.54 6.05
N LEU A 74 -7.41 -9.66 5.47
CA LEU A 74 -8.74 -10.23 5.74
C LEU A 74 -8.93 -10.65 7.20
N PHE A 75 -7.88 -11.16 7.84
CA PHE A 75 -7.91 -11.55 9.26
C PHE A 75 -7.48 -10.43 10.22
N ARG A 76 -7.32 -9.19 9.72
CA ARG A 76 -6.88 -8.02 10.51
C ARG A 76 -5.55 -8.25 11.25
N GLU A 77 -4.67 -9.05 10.67
CA GLU A 77 -3.32 -9.31 11.16
C GLU A 77 -2.32 -8.28 10.60
N PRO A 78 -1.19 -8.01 11.30
CA PRO A 78 -0.15 -7.14 10.80
C PRO A 78 0.41 -7.58 9.44
N LEU A 79 0.42 -6.67 8.47
CA LEU A 79 1.04 -6.88 7.16
C LEU A 79 2.56 -7.02 7.28
N HIS A 80 3.16 -7.80 6.38
CA HIS A 80 4.60 -8.07 6.36
C HIS A 80 5.33 -7.39 5.19
N GLY A 81 6.62 -7.08 5.41
CA GLY A 81 7.51 -6.43 4.45
C GLY A 81 7.71 -4.94 4.74
N TYR A 82 8.40 -4.24 3.83
CA TYR A 82 8.68 -2.80 4.01
C TYR A 82 7.65 -1.94 3.27
N LYS A 83 7.48 -2.23 1.98
CA LYS A 83 6.64 -1.43 1.09
C LYS A 83 5.14 -1.55 1.42
N VAL A 84 4.65 -2.78 1.53
CA VAL A 84 3.20 -3.03 1.65
C VAL A 84 2.61 -2.39 2.93
N PRO A 85 3.22 -2.57 4.12
CA PRO A 85 2.71 -1.90 5.33
C PRO A 85 2.84 -0.37 5.28
N ALA A 86 3.91 0.17 4.66
CA ALA A 86 4.05 1.62 4.48
C ALA A 86 2.96 2.18 3.57
N PHE A 87 2.63 1.50 2.47
CA PHE A 87 1.58 1.93 1.57
C PHE A 87 0.19 1.83 2.21
N ALA A 88 -0.07 0.77 2.98
CA ALA A 88 -1.29 0.63 3.77
C ALA A 88 -1.44 1.76 4.80
N ALA A 89 -0.35 2.10 5.50
CA ALA A 89 -0.34 3.21 6.46
C ALA A 89 -0.66 4.55 5.78
N ASN A 90 -0.09 4.80 4.60
CA ASN A 90 -0.42 6.01 3.83
C ASN A 90 -1.91 6.01 3.42
N LEU A 91 -2.47 4.89 2.93
CA LEU A 91 -3.91 4.80 2.62
C LEU A 91 -4.81 5.04 3.85
N LYS A 92 -4.31 4.73 5.05
CA LYS A 92 -4.99 4.97 6.34
C LYS A 92 -4.73 6.37 6.92
N GLY A 93 -4.04 7.24 6.19
CA GLY A 93 -3.80 8.63 6.59
C GLY A 93 -2.46 8.91 7.29
N ASP A 94 -1.64 7.88 7.56
CA ASP A 94 -0.29 8.11 8.09
C ASP A 94 0.69 8.48 6.98
N MET A 95 0.81 9.78 6.75
CA MET A 95 1.71 10.36 5.75
C MET A 95 3.19 10.37 6.17
N ASN A 96 3.54 9.89 7.38
CA ASN A 96 4.93 9.89 7.86
C ASN A 96 5.75 8.69 7.35
N ARG A 97 5.09 7.74 6.70
CA ARG A 97 5.70 6.51 6.20
C ARG A 97 6.14 6.71 4.75
N VAL A 98 7.32 6.20 4.43
CA VAL A 98 7.84 6.28 3.06
C VAL A 98 7.52 4.98 2.34
N THR A 99 6.70 5.09 1.29
CA THR A 99 6.44 3.99 0.37
C THR A 99 7.51 4.00 -0.72
N ILE A 100 8.53 3.15 -0.59
CA ILE A 100 9.58 3.02 -1.61
C ILE A 100 9.15 1.95 -2.61
N ASP A 101 8.70 2.40 -3.78
CA ASP A 101 8.37 1.55 -4.91
C ASP A 101 9.43 1.58 -6.01
N LEU A 102 9.18 0.89 -7.12
CA LEU A 102 10.13 0.82 -8.22
C LEU A 102 10.42 2.19 -8.86
N TRP A 103 9.45 3.11 -8.87
CA TRP A 103 9.64 4.44 -9.43
C TRP A 103 10.51 5.30 -8.52
N VAL A 104 10.34 5.21 -7.21
CA VAL A 104 11.24 5.83 -6.23
C VAL A 104 12.66 5.31 -6.42
N LEU A 105 12.86 4.00 -6.54
CA LEU A 105 14.19 3.43 -6.80
C LEU A 105 14.82 4.01 -8.07
N ARG A 106 14.06 4.07 -9.17
CA ARG A 106 14.50 4.63 -10.45
C ARG A 106 14.84 6.12 -10.36
N TYR A 107 14.05 6.90 -9.63
CA TYR A 107 14.32 8.32 -9.39
C TYR A 107 15.68 8.55 -8.72
N PHE A 108 16.04 7.69 -7.76
CA PHE A 108 17.36 7.71 -7.11
C PHE A 108 18.46 7.00 -7.91
N GLY A 109 18.22 6.66 -9.17
CA GLY A 109 19.21 6.02 -10.06
C GLY A 109 19.52 4.55 -9.71
N LEU A 110 18.74 3.92 -8.82
CA LEU A 110 18.94 2.53 -8.45
C LEU A 110 18.36 1.61 -9.53
N LYS A 111 19.24 0.89 -10.22
CA LYS A 111 18.87 -0.05 -11.31
C LYS A 111 18.30 -1.38 -10.80
N GLN A 112 18.41 -1.65 -9.51
CA GLN A 112 17.95 -2.89 -8.90
C GLN A 112 16.43 -2.87 -8.66
N ASN A 113 15.77 -3.97 -8.99
CA ASN A 113 14.33 -4.16 -8.75
C ASN A 113 14.02 -4.62 -7.31
N ARG A 114 15.06 -4.82 -6.48
CA ARG A 114 14.98 -5.22 -5.08
C ARG A 114 16.10 -4.54 -4.30
N ILE A 115 15.77 -4.01 -3.13
CA ILE A 115 16.75 -3.44 -2.19
C ILE A 115 16.73 -4.26 -0.90
N ARG A 116 17.90 -4.41 -0.27
CA ARG A 116 18.05 -5.06 1.03
C ARG A 116 17.44 -4.18 2.12
N ARG A 117 17.09 -4.77 3.27
CA ARG A 117 16.50 -4.06 4.42
C ARG A 117 17.27 -2.78 4.80
N LYS A 118 18.61 -2.90 4.89
CA LYS A 118 19.49 -1.79 5.27
C LYS A 118 19.47 -0.65 4.24
N GLU A 119 19.35 -0.98 2.96
CA GLU A 119 19.24 0.00 1.88
C GLU A 119 17.87 0.69 1.90
N TYR A 120 16.80 -0.07 2.14
CA TYR A 120 15.46 0.48 2.32
C TYR A 120 15.44 1.52 3.43
N TYR A 121 15.97 1.16 4.61
CA TYR A 121 16.01 2.07 5.76
C TYR A 121 16.83 3.34 5.49
N ARG A 122 17.98 3.22 4.82
CA ARG A 122 18.80 4.38 4.45
C ARG A 122 18.04 5.32 3.51
N LEU A 123 17.37 4.77 2.51
CA LEU A 123 16.61 5.55 1.54
C LEU A 123 15.36 6.18 2.16
N GLU A 124 14.64 5.44 3.01
CA GLU A 124 13.54 5.97 3.82
C GLU A 124 13.99 7.17 4.66
N LYS A 125 15.13 7.05 5.37
CA LYS A 125 15.67 8.15 6.16
C LYS A 125 16.08 9.35 5.32
N ALA A 126 16.69 9.13 4.16
CA ALA A 126 17.04 10.21 3.24
C ALA A 126 15.79 10.97 2.76
N ILE A 127 14.73 10.25 2.38
CA ILE A 127 13.47 10.84 1.94
C ILE A 127 12.79 11.61 3.09
N GLN A 128 12.77 11.04 4.30
CA GLN A 128 12.23 11.71 5.50
C GLN A 128 12.96 13.04 5.79
N LEU A 129 14.29 13.07 5.68
CA LEU A 129 15.07 14.28 5.88
C LEU A 129 14.80 15.33 4.81
N LEU A 130 14.69 14.92 3.55
CA LEU A 130 14.34 15.81 2.43
C LEU A 130 12.94 16.42 2.59
N ALA A 131 11.95 15.60 2.97
CA ALA A 131 10.59 16.05 3.23
C ALA A 131 10.57 17.08 4.38
N LYS A 132 11.27 16.77 5.49
CA LYS A 132 11.42 17.69 6.62
C LYS A 132 12.04 19.03 6.21
N HIS A 133 13.11 19.02 5.40
CA HIS A 133 13.74 20.25 4.90
C HIS A 133 12.81 21.08 4.02
N ARG A 134 11.83 20.44 3.36
CA ARG A 134 10.83 21.10 2.51
C ARG A 134 9.53 21.45 3.23
N GLY A 135 9.40 21.13 4.52
CA GLY A 135 8.16 21.33 5.27
C GLY A 135 7.00 20.44 4.77
N MET A 136 7.31 19.31 4.14
CA MET A 136 6.33 18.35 3.60
C MET A 136 6.33 17.07 4.43
N LYS A 137 5.24 16.30 4.37
CA LYS A 137 5.23 14.93 4.91
C LYS A 137 5.87 13.98 3.90
N PRO A 138 6.53 12.90 4.34
CA PRO A 138 7.26 11.98 3.46
C PRO A 138 6.44 11.29 2.35
N ALA A 139 5.11 11.20 2.48
CA ALA A 139 4.22 10.60 1.50
C ALA A 139 3.65 11.60 0.45
N GLU A 140 3.89 12.90 0.63
CA GLU A 140 3.47 14.01 -0.24
C GLU A 140 4.56 14.37 -1.26
#